data_AF-A0AAP0N614-F1
#
_entry.id   AF-A0AAP0N614-F1
#
_cell.length_a   1.000
_cell.length_b   1.000
_cell.length_c   1.000
_cell.angle_alpha   90.00
_cell.angle_beta   90.00
_cell.angle_gamma   90.00
#
_symmetry.space_group_name_H-M   'P 1'
#
loop_
_entity.id
_entity.type
_entity.pdbx_description
1 polymer ?
#
loop_
_entity_poly.entity_id
_entity_poly.type
_entity_poly.pdbx_seq_one_letter_code
_entity_poly.pdbx_strand_id
1 'polypeptide(L)'
;MQQLIRLNQLDLIRFFPLDVPHVDGLPPGAEIASNVPFSNHTHLATAFDQTKHQVETILISLKPDFILFDFAFWVPALARCLGIKSIYYSVEWPVTYTLWLDPSRNSFGKNRTVDELVQLPLG
;
A
#
# COMPACT_ATOMS: atom_id res chain seq x y z
N MET A 1 -2.68 4.59 -19.23
CA MET A 1 -2.78 3.34 -20.03
C MET A 1 -1.62 3.17 -21.04
N GLN A 2 -1.25 4.18 -21.84
CA GLN A 2 -0.18 4.04 -22.86
C GLN A 2 1.22 3.68 -22.32
N GLN A 3 1.57 4.11 -21.09
CA GLN A 3 2.88 3.83 -20.49
C GLN A 3 3.04 2.36 -20.05
N LEU A 4 1.95 1.71 -19.63
CA LEU A 4 1.94 0.29 -19.26
C LEU A 4 2.16 -0.61 -20.48
N ILE A 5 1.62 -0.22 -21.64
CA ILE A 5 1.77 -0.96 -22.90
C ILE A 5 3.24 -1.00 -23.34
N ARG A 6 4.02 0.08 -23.13
CA ARG A 6 5.45 0.10 -23.48
C ARG A 6 6.31 -0.82 -22.64
N LEU A 7 6.01 -0.96 -21.34
CA LEU A 7 6.76 -1.86 -20.46
C LEU A 7 6.50 -3.33 -20.78
N ASN A 8 5.32 -3.65 -21.31
CA ASN A 8 4.94 -5.01 -21.73
C ASN A 8 5.66 -5.49 -23.01
N GLN A 9 6.41 -4.63 -23.71
CA GLN A 9 7.14 -5.00 -24.93
C GLN A 9 8.53 -5.60 -24.66
N LEU A 10 9.00 -5.55 -23.40
CA LEU A 10 10.32 -6.04 -23.04
C LEU A 10 10.34 -7.54 -22.66
N ASP A 11 9.20 -8.25 -22.71
CA ASP A 11 8.98 -9.66 -22.27
C ASP A 11 9.38 -10.00 -20.82
N LEU A 12 10.04 -9.09 -20.11
CA LEU A 12 10.53 -9.22 -18.74
C LEU A 12 9.54 -8.71 -17.69
N ILE A 13 8.51 -7.96 -18.11
CA ILE A 13 7.51 -7.37 -17.23
C ILE A 13 6.13 -7.86 -17.68
N ARG A 14 5.39 -8.46 -16.75
CA ARG A 14 4.02 -8.93 -16.96
C ARG A 14 3.10 -8.24 -15.97
N PHE A 15 1.99 -7.68 -16.46
CA PHE A 15 0.99 -7.01 -15.63
C PHE A 15 -0.18 -7.95 -15.36
N PHE A 16 -0.60 -7.99 -14.09
CA PHE A 16 -1.80 -8.69 -13.64
C PHE A 16 -2.74 -7.65 -13.04
N PRO A 17 -3.86 -7.32 -13.70
CA PRO A 17 -4.84 -6.41 -13.12
C PRO A 17 -5.46 -7.06 -11.88
N LEU A 18 -5.74 -6.26 -10.87
CA LEU A 18 -6.49 -6.65 -9.68
C LEU A 18 -7.81 -5.90 -9.70
N ASP A 19 -8.90 -6.61 -9.43
CA ASP A 19 -10.20 -6.00 -9.26
C ASP A 19 -10.30 -5.49 -7.81
N VAL A 20 -10.29 -4.18 -7.62
CA VAL A 20 -10.43 -3.55 -6.30
C VAL A 20 -11.93 -3.42 -6.00
N PRO A 21 -12.45 -4.16 -5.01
CA PRO A 21 -13.87 -4.10 -4.69
C PRO A 21 -14.23 -2.76 -4.04
N HIS A 22 -15.45 -2.31 -4.28
CA HIS A 22 -15.98 -1.14 -3.58
C HIS A 22 -16.19 -1.44 -2.09
N VAL A 23 -15.89 -0.45 -1.25
CA VAL A 23 -16.13 -0.49 0.19
C VAL A 23 -16.91 0.76 0.58
N ASP A 24 -17.91 0.59 1.44
CA ASP A 24 -18.73 1.69 1.95
C ASP A 24 -17.83 2.79 2.55
N GLY A 25 -18.12 4.04 2.21
CA GLY A 25 -17.32 5.20 2.62
C GLY A 25 -16.28 5.65 1.58
N LEU A 26 -16.06 4.87 0.51
CA LEU A 26 -15.31 5.32 -0.66
C LEU A 26 -16.23 5.93 -1.73
N PRO A 27 -15.75 6.91 -2.51
CA PRO A 27 -16.40 7.29 -3.77
C PRO A 27 -16.41 6.12 -4.77
N PRO A 28 -17.41 6.05 -5.68
CA PRO A 28 -17.40 5.08 -6.77
C PRO A 28 -16.13 5.19 -7.62
N GLY A 29 -15.48 4.05 -7.89
CA GLY A 29 -14.24 4.00 -8.70
C GLY A 29 -12.98 4.54 -8.00
N ALA A 30 -13.00 4.74 -6.68
CA ALA A 30 -11.81 5.12 -5.93
C ALA A 30 -10.85 3.92 -5.79
N GLU A 31 -9.74 3.96 -6.51
CA GLU A 31 -8.74 2.88 -6.55
C GLU A 31 -7.35 3.35 -6.12
N ILE A 32 -7.09 4.65 -6.15
CA ILE A 32 -5.78 5.24 -5.79
C ILE A 32 -5.92 6.22 -4.64
N ALA A 33 -4.85 6.38 -3.85
CA ALA A 33 -4.84 7.27 -2.69
C ALA A 33 -5.21 8.71 -3.04
N SER A 34 -4.86 9.19 -4.23
CA SER A 34 -5.24 10.53 -4.69
C SER A 34 -6.72 10.70 -5.05
N ASN A 35 -7.51 9.62 -5.13
CA ASN A 35 -8.96 9.72 -5.31
C ASN A 35 -9.69 10.16 -4.04
N VAL A 36 -9.07 10.05 -2.87
CA VAL A 36 -9.76 10.24 -1.58
C VAL A 36 -8.96 11.10 -0.61
N PRO A 37 -9.60 11.79 0.34
CA PRO A 37 -8.90 12.44 1.45
C PRO A 37 -8.18 11.44 2.35
N PHE A 38 -7.14 11.89 3.06
CA PHE A 38 -6.36 11.06 3.99
C PHE A 38 -7.23 10.32 5.02
N SER A 39 -8.31 10.94 5.50
CA SER A 39 -9.26 10.32 6.44
C SER A 39 -9.89 9.02 5.93
N ASN A 40 -9.91 8.82 4.61
CA ASN A 40 -10.54 7.67 3.96
C ASN A 40 -9.51 6.63 3.50
N HIS A 41 -8.21 6.83 3.77
CA HIS A 41 -7.16 5.87 3.42
C HIS A 41 -7.37 4.51 4.09
N THR A 42 -8.00 4.44 5.26
CA THR A 42 -8.34 3.18 5.93
C THR A 42 -9.40 2.38 5.16
N HIS A 43 -10.37 3.05 4.56
CA HIS A 43 -11.38 2.41 3.70
C HIS A 43 -10.72 1.92 2.41
N LEU A 44 -9.80 2.70 1.84
CA LEU A 44 -9.02 2.29 0.68
C LEU A 44 -8.13 1.07 0.99
N ALA A 45 -7.45 1.07 2.13
CA ALA A 45 -6.68 -0.09 2.59
C ALA A 45 -7.57 -1.34 2.76
N THR A 46 -8.79 -1.15 3.30
CA THR A 46 -9.78 -2.24 3.41
C THR A 46 -10.17 -2.81 2.05
N ALA A 47 -10.33 -1.96 1.03
CA ALA A 47 -10.58 -2.41 -0.34
C ALA A 47 -9.39 -3.21 -0.89
N PHE A 48 -8.16 -2.75 -0.67
CA PHE A 48 -6.95 -3.49 -1.05
C PHE A 48 -6.79 -4.82 -0.33
N ASP A 49 -7.13 -4.92 0.95
CA ASP A 49 -7.06 -6.18 1.71
C ASP A 49 -7.96 -7.27 1.11
N GLN A 50 -9.09 -6.89 0.50
CA GLN A 50 -9.99 -7.82 -0.18
C GLN A 50 -9.41 -8.38 -1.50
N THR A 51 -8.32 -7.80 -2.03
CA THR A 51 -7.63 -8.33 -3.21
C THR A 51 -6.71 -9.53 -2.88
N LYS A 52 -6.54 -9.87 -1.60
CA LYS A 52 -5.63 -10.92 -1.12
C LYS A 52 -5.78 -12.25 -1.86
N HIS A 53 -7.01 -12.71 -2.11
CA HIS A 53 -7.24 -13.98 -2.80
C HIS A 53 -6.77 -13.96 -4.28
N GLN A 54 -6.92 -12.82 -4.96
CA GLN A 54 -6.43 -12.64 -6.33
C GLN A 54 -4.90 -12.71 -6.34
N VAL A 55 -4.24 -12.02 -5.41
CA VAL A 55 -2.78 -12.04 -5.28
C VAL A 55 -2.27 -13.43 -4.92
N GLU A 56 -2.92 -14.14 -4.01
CA GLU A 56 -2.59 -15.54 -3.68
C GLU A 56 -2.65 -16.44 -4.92
N THR A 57 -3.73 -16.33 -5.70
CA THR A 57 -3.90 -17.10 -6.95
C THR A 57 -2.75 -16.84 -7.93
N ILE A 58 -2.38 -15.56 -8.10
CA ILE A 58 -1.26 -15.16 -8.96
C ILE A 58 0.06 -15.73 -8.44
N LEU A 59 0.33 -15.63 -7.14
CA LEU A 59 1.58 -16.11 -6.53
C LEU A 59 1.72 -17.63 -6.61
N ILE A 60 0.63 -18.38 -6.42
CA ILE A 60 0.64 -19.85 -6.57
C ILE A 60 0.99 -20.24 -8.02
N SER A 61 0.49 -19.49 -9.00
CA SER A 61 0.76 -19.75 -10.41
C SER A 61 2.17 -19.35 -10.82
N LEU A 62 2.67 -18.20 -10.35
CA LEU A 62 3.95 -17.64 -10.77
C LEU A 62 5.15 -18.22 -10.01
N LYS A 63 4.96 -18.57 -8.73
CA LYS A 63 6.02 -19.05 -7.81
C LYS A 63 7.29 -18.18 -7.84
N PRO A 64 7.17 -16.87 -7.57
CA PRO A 64 8.33 -15.97 -7.62
C PRO A 64 9.30 -16.25 -6.46
N ASP A 65 10.58 -15.88 -6.65
CA ASP A 65 11.61 -15.99 -5.60
C ASP A 65 11.37 -15.03 -4.43
N PHE A 66 10.87 -13.84 -4.74
CA PHE A 66 10.52 -12.82 -3.75
C PHE A 66 9.33 -11.97 -4.21
N ILE A 67 8.64 -11.38 -3.24
CA ILE A 67 7.60 -10.37 -3.44
C ILE A 67 8.06 -9.04 -2.83
N LEU A 68 8.03 -7.99 -3.65
CA LEU A 68 8.12 -6.61 -3.20
C LEU A 68 6.70 -6.13 -2.93
N PHE A 69 6.47 -5.51 -1.78
CA PHE A 69 5.15 -5.00 -1.42
C PHE A 69 5.25 -3.68 -0.66
N ASP A 70 4.22 -2.86 -0.82
CA ASP A 70 3.98 -1.63 -0.09
C ASP A 70 2.58 -1.70 0.55
N PHE A 71 2.34 -0.99 1.66
CA PHE A 71 1.07 -0.81 2.40
C PHE A 71 0.06 -1.99 2.43
N ALA A 72 0.54 -3.24 2.34
CA ALA A 72 -0.26 -4.46 2.30
C ALA A 72 0.26 -5.44 3.36
N PHE A 73 -0.08 -5.18 4.62
CA PHE A 73 0.49 -5.89 5.78
C PHE A 73 0.14 -7.39 5.84
N TRP A 74 -0.84 -7.84 5.06
CA TRP A 74 -1.16 -9.27 4.91
C TRP A 74 -0.19 -10.02 4.00
N VAL A 75 0.60 -9.33 3.15
CA VAL A 75 1.51 -9.96 2.18
C VAL A 75 2.59 -10.81 2.83
N PRO A 76 3.32 -10.38 3.88
CA PRO A 76 4.33 -11.22 4.52
C PRO A 76 3.79 -12.54 5.06
N ALA A 77 2.59 -12.51 5.64
CA ALA A 77 1.94 -13.72 6.16
C ALA A 77 1.59 -14.68 5.02
N LEU A 78 1.05 -14.17 3.91
CA LEU A 78 0.76 -14.94 2.71
C LEU A 78 2.03 -15.53 2.09
N ALA A 79 3.04 -14.70 1.86
CA ALA A 79 4.32 -15.09 1.26
C ALA A 79 4.99 -16.21 2.07
N ARG A 80 4.97 -16.11 3.41
CA ARG A 80 5.47 -17.16 4.31
C ARG A 80 4.75 -18.49 4.10
N CYS A 81 3.42 -18.50 3.97
CA CYS A 81 2.65 -19.73 3.70
C CYS A 81 3.04 -20.36 2.35
N LEU A 82 3.44 -19.56 1.38
CA LEU A 82 3.84 -20.00 0.04
C LEU A 82 5.35 -20.26 -0.10
N GLY A 83 6.15 -20.06 0.95
CA GLY A 83 7.60 -20.21 0.90
C GLY A 83 8.34 -19.11 0.12
N ILE A 84 7.72 -17.94 -0.06
CA ILE A 84 8.25 -16.80 -0.82
C ILE A 84 8.90 -15.80 0.14
N LYS A 85 10.05 -15.21 -0.24
CA LYS A 85 10.68 -14.13 0.52
C LYS A 85 9.90 -12.82 0.34
N SER A 86 9.54 -12.15 1.41
CA SER A 86 8.86 -10.85 1.34
C SER A 86 9.81 -9.70 1.66
N ILE A 87 9.80 -8.65 0.83
CA ILE A 87 10.60 -7.44 0.99
C ILE A 87 9.64 -6.25 1.04
N TYR A 88 9.66 -5.52 2.16
CA TYR A 88 8.87 -4.30 2.31
C TYR A 88 9.55 -3.14 1.58
N TYR A 89 8.81 -2.47 0.71
CA TYR A 89 9.23 -1.29 -0.01
C TYR A 89 8.36 -0.11 0.41
N SER A 90 8.99 0.96 0.90
CA SER A 90 8.32 2.20 1.31
C SER A 90 8.90 3.37 0.54
N VAL A 91 8.03 4.19 -0.04
CA VAL A 91 8.39 5.49 -0.62
C VAL A 91 8.57 6.58 0.44
N GLU A 92 7.97 6.37 1.63
CA GLU A 92 8.05 7.28 2.76
C GLU A 92 9.39 7.16 3.49
N TRP A 93 9.86 8.28 4.03
CA TRP A 93 11.05 8.31 4.88
C TRP A 93 10.77 7.62 6.22
N PRO A 94 11.76 6.92 6.81
CA PRO A 94 11.60 6.28 8.12
C PRO A 94 11.15 7.26 9.23
N VAL A 95 11.58 8.52 9.15
CA VAL A 95 11.19 9.58 10.08
C VAL A 95 9.68 9.85 10.03
N THR A 96 9.07 9.79 8.84
CA THR A 96 7.62 9.98 8.69
C THR A 96 6.87 8.92 9.49
N TYR A 97 7.29 7.64 9.46
CA TYR A 97 6.66 6.58 10.25
C TYR A 97 6.74 6.84 11.75
N THR A 98 7.86 7.35 12.26
CA THR A 98 7.97 7.68 13.69
C THR A 98 7.00 8.78 14.11
N LEU A 99 6.72 9.74 13.23
CA LEU A 99 5.72 10.78 13.45
C LEU A 99 4.29 10.24 13.41
N TRP A 100 4.00 9.29 12.51
CA TRP A 100 2.68 8.65 12.39
C TRP A 100 2.36 7.72 13.56
N LEU A 101 3.36 6.96 14.03
CA LEU A 101 3.17 5.94 15.06
C LEU A 101 3.21 6.49 16.49
N ASP A 102 3.70 7.72 16.69
CA ASP A 102 3.73 8.38 17.99
C ASP A 102 2.30 8.84 18.40
N PRO A 103 1.68 8.21 19.42
CA PRO A 103 0.34 8.56 19.87
C PRO A 103 0.22 10.01 20.35
N SER A 104 1.32 10.61 20.84
CA SER A 104 1.36 12.00 21.27
C SER A 104 1.36 12.99 20.10
N ARG A 105 1.78 12.53 18.92
CA ARG A 105 1.78 13.30 17.66
C ARG A 105 0.64 12.92 16.74
N ASN A 106 -0.11 11.87 17.06
CA ASN A 106 -1.20 11.34 16.27
C ASN A 106 -2.29 12.41 16.08
N SER A 107 -2.19 13.13 14.97
CA SER A 107 -2.99 14.30 14.63
C SER A 107 -3.87 13.98 13.42
N PHE A 108 -4.61 12.87 13.53
CA PHE A 108 -5.66 12.55 12.56
C PHE A 108 -6.57 13.78 12.39
N GLY A 109 -6.51 14.41 11.20
CA GLY A 109 -7.35 15.54 10.83
C GLY A 109 -6.88 16.94 11.25
N LYS A 110 -5.66 17.13 11.77
CA LYS A 110 -5.10 18.47 12.03
C LYS A 110 -4.10 18.89 10.95
N ASN A 111 -4.36 20.02 10.29
CA ASN A 111 -3.39 20.67 9.41
C ASN A 111 -2.24 21.23 10.27
N ARG A 112 -1.16 20.45 10.42
CA ARG A 112 0.07 20.92 11.04
C ARG A 112 0.99 21.55 9.99
N THR A 113 1.68 22.61 10.38
CA THR A 113 2.73 23.21 9.54
C THR A 113 4.00 22.36 9.63
N VAL A 114 4.87 22.48 8.61
CA VAL A 114 6.16 21.77 8.59
C VAL A 114 6.95 22.05 9.88
N ASP A 115 6.94 23.29 10.36
CA ASP A 115 7.65 23.70 11.58
C ASP A 115 7.21 22.92 12.83
N GLU A 116 5.93 22.55 12.94
CA GLU A 116 5.42 21.74 14.06
C GLU A 116 5.90 20.29 14.00
N LEU A 117 6.17 19.76 12.80
CA LEU A 117 6.66 18.39 12.61
C LEU A 117 8.15 18.23 12.95
N VAL A 118 8.95 19.30 12.77
CA VAL A 118 10.40 19.27 13.02
C VAL A 118 10.74 19.49 14.50
N GLN A 119 9.81 19.96 15.33
CA GLN A 119 10.08 20.07 16.77
C GLN A 119 10.36 18.68 17.36
N LEU A 120 11.42 18.56 18.15
CA LEU A 120 11.78 17.32 18.86
C LEU A 120 10.82 17.11 20.05
N PRO A 121 10.53 15.86 20.44
CA PRO A 121 9.73 15.61 21.63
C PRO A 121 10.41 16.24 22.86
N LEU A 122 9.63 16.97 23.66
CA LEU A 122 10.04 17.34 25.01
C LEU A 122 10.05 16.03 25.81
N GLY A 123 11.24 15.64 26.27
CA GLY A 123 11.48 14.39 26.99
C GLY A 123 10.73 14.29 28.32
#